data_AF-A0A0F8S5K5-F1
#
_entry.id   AF-A0A0F8S5K5-F1
#
_cell.length_a   1.000
_cell.length_b   1.000
_cell.length_c   1.000
_cell.angle_alpha   90.00
_cell.angle_beta   90.00
_cell.angle_gamma   90.00
#
_symmetry.space_group_name_H-M   'P 1'
#
loop_
_entity.id
_entity.type
_entity.pdbx_description
1 polymer ?
#
loop_
_entity_poly.entity_id
_entity_poly.type
_entity_poly.pdbx_seq_one_letter_code
_entity_poly.pdbx_strand_id
1 'polypeptide(L)'
;MRQALKKVPKKKQKEVADMIKEALVDRQKYNDLIRELDKMGYKGAADTLERFQYDVMNYIQFPKDHWRRIRTTNIMERTNKEVKRRSKVVGAFPNDESVLRLVVSILIDINEEWITGNKYLIMEQ
;
A
#
# COMPACT_ATOMS: atom_id res chain seq x y z
N MET A 1 1.15 -3.13 -5.45
CA MET A 1 0.37 -4.37 -5.19
C MET A 1 -1.12 -4.22 -5.48
N ARG A 2 -1.88 -3.37 -4.77
CA ARG A 2 -3.36 -3.29 -4.90
C ARG A 2 -3.86 -3.08 -6.35
N GLN A 3 -3.21 -2.20 -7.12
CA GLN A 3 -3.61 -1.95 -8.51
C GLN A 3 -3.37 -3.16 -9.43
N ALA A 4 -2.22 -3.84 -9.29
CA ALA A 4 -1.93 -5.06 -10.04
C ALA A 4 -2.94 -6.17 -9.71
N LEU A 5 -3.29 -6.36 -8.43
CA LEU A 5 -4.26 -7.39 -8.02
C LEU A 5 -5.68 -7.16 -8.60
N LYS A 6 -6.09 -5.90 -8.83
CA LYS A 6 -7.37 -5.60 -9.50
C LYS A 6 -7.43 -6.10 -10.95
N LYS A 7 -6.27 -6.32 -11.58
CA LYS A 7 -6.15 -6.85 -12.95
C LYS A 7 -6.10 -8.38 -13.00
N VAL A 8 -6.17 -9.05 -11.85
CA VAL A 8 -6.13 -10.51 -11.72
C VAL A 8 -7.49 -11.03 -11.22
N PRO A 9 -7.97 -12.20 -11.70
CA PRO A 9 -9.21 -12.81 -11.21
C PRO A 9 -9.19 -13.03 -9.69
N LYS A 10 -10.31 -12.75 -9.01
CA LYS A 10 -10.42 -12.83 -7.53
C LYS A 10 -9.91 -14.14 -6.94
N LYS A 11 -10.17 -15.27 -7.59
CA LYS A 11 -9.73 -16.62 -7.14
C LYS A 11 -8.21 -16.75 -7.07
N LYS A 12 -7.47 -16.01 -7.89
CA LYS A 12 -6.00 -16.06 -8.02
C LYS A 12 -5.28 -14.90 -7.33
N GLN A 13 -6.02 -13.93 -6.79
CA GLN A 13 -5.41 -12.76 -6.13
C GLN A 13 -4.55 -13.12 -4.92
N LYS A 14 -4.94 -14.15 -4.14
CA LYS A 14 -4.13 -14.57 -2.97
C LYS A 14 -2.77 -15.09 -3.41
N GLU A 15 -2.76 -16.01 -4.37
CA GLU A 15 -1.56 -16.60 -4.98
C GLU A 15 -0.64 -15.51 -5.54
N VAL A 16 -1.16 -14.64 -6.41
CA VAL A 16 -0.38 -13.53 -6.99
C VAL A 16 0.11 -12.54 -5.94
N ALA A 17 -0.67 -12.27 -4.88
CA ALA A 17 -0.22 -11.38 -3.81
C ALA A 17 0.99 -11.96 -3.06
N ASP A 18 1.01 -13.26 -2.84
CA ASP A 18 2.12 -13.93 -2.17
C ASP A 18 3.36 -13.98 -3.06
N MET A 19 3.20 -14.28 -4.37
CA MET A 19 4.30 -14.15 -5.35
C MET A 19 4.91 -12.75 -5.38
N ILE A 20 4.08 -11.69 -5.38
CA ILE A 20 4.56 -10.30 -5.30
C ILE A 20 5.36 -10.08 -4.01
N LYS A 21 4.89 -10.56 -2.85
CA LYS A 21 5.61 -10.35 -1.57
C LYS A 21 6.97 -11.02 -1.54
N GLU A 22 7.12 -12.18 -2.18
CA GLU A 22 8.37 -12.93 -2.30
C GLU A 22 9.34 -12.28 -3.29
N ALA A 23 8.83 -11.77 -4.41
CA ALA A 23 9.63 -11.11 -5.43
C ALA A 23 10.19 -9.75 -4.98
N LEU A 24 9.51 -9.10 -4.01
CA LEU A 24 9.92 -7.83 -3.40
C LEU A 24 11.21 -7.90 -2.54
N VAL A 25 12.00 -8.97 -2.62
CA VAL A 25 13.29 -9.04 -1.93
C VAL A 25 14.43 -8.57 -2.82
N ASP A 26 14.31 -8.76 -4.14
CA ASP A 26 15.39 -8.52 -5.09
C ASP A 26 14.87 -8.15 -6.48
N ARG A 27 15.61 -7.30 -7.20
CA ARG A 27 15.23 -6.79 -8.53
C ARG A 27 15.12 -7.90 -9.57
N GLN A 28 15.98 -8.91 -9.50
CA GLN A 28 15.93 -10.02 -10.45
C GLN A 28 14.66 -10.84 -10.26
N LYS A 29 14.34 -11.20 -9.01
CA LYS A 29 13.08 -11.91 -8.68
C LYS A 29 11.84 -11.11 -9.09
N TYR A 30 11.88 -9.78 -8.96
CA TYR A 30 10.79 -8.92 -9.41
C TYR A 30 10.59 -8.97 -10.93
N ASN A 31 11.68 -8.95 -11.70
CA ASN A 31 11.62 -9.10 -13.16
C ASN A 31 11.12 -10.48 -13.58
N ASP A 32 11.56 -11.54 -12.89
CA ASP A 32 11.12 -12.91 -13.16
C ASP A 32 9.61 -13.05 -12.89
N LEU A 33 9.10 -12.43 -11.82
CA LEU A 33 7.67 -12.37 -11.55
C LEU A 33 6.88 -11.67 -12.66
N ILE A 34 7.39 -10.54 -13.19
CA ILE A 34 6.72 -9.83 -14.30
C ILE A 34 6.56 -10.77 -15.50
N ARG A 35 7.64 -11.48 -15.87
CA ARG A 35 7.63 -12.46 -16.96
C ARG A 35 6.70 -13.63 -16.69
N GLU A 36 6.63 -14.10 -15.46
CA GLU A 36 5.74 -15.19 -15.05
C GLU A 36 4.27 -14.76 -15.14
N LEU A 37 3.92 -13.57 -14.66
CA LEU A 37 2.56 -13.05 -14.74
C LEU A 37 2.11 -12.87 -16.20
N ASP A 38 3.01 -12.45 -17.09
CA ASP A 38 2.71 -12.36 -18.52
C ASP A 38 2.45 -13.75 -19.13
N LYS A 39 3.28 -14.74 -18.81
CA LYS A 39 3.07 -16.15 -19.22
C LYS A 39 1.75 -16.74 -18.71
N MET A 40 1.32 -16.35 -17.51
CA MET A 40 0.02 -16.75 -16.93
C MET A 40 -1.18 -16.04 -17.58
N GLY A 41 -0.95 -15.13 -18.53
CA GLY A 41 -1.99 -14.34 -19.21
C GLY A 41 -2.44 -13.10 -18.45
N TYR A 42 -1.73 -12.69 -17.39
CA TYR A 42 -2.05 -11.51 -16.58
C TYR A 42 -1.27 -10.28 -17.05
N LYS A 43 -1.24 -10.03 -18.36
CA LYS A 43 -0.48 -8.93 -18.97
C LYS A 43 -0.72 -7.57 -18.31
N GLY A 44 -1.98 -7.21 -18.04
CA GLY A 44 -2.29 -5.94 -17.36
C GLY A 44 -1.72 -5.83 -15.93
N ALA A 45 -1.52 -6.95 -15.23
CA ALA A 45 -0.83 -6.96 -13.94
C ALA A 45 0.68 -6.84 -14.13
N ALA A 46 1.26 -7.56 -15.09
CA ALA A 46 2.67 -7.48 -15.46
C ALA A 46 3.08 -6.05 -15.86
N ASP A 47 2.34 -5.44 -16.79
CA ASP A 47 2.54 -4.05 -17.24
C ASP A 47 2.47 -3.06 -16.07
N THR A 48 1.56 -3.30 -15.12
CA THR A 48 1.44 -2.46 -13.92
C THR A 48 2.67 -2.58 -13.03
N LEU A 49 3.19 -3.80 -12.83
CA LEU A 49 4.38 -4.01 -12.00
C LEU A 49 5.63 -3.44 -12.67
N GLU A 50 5.78 -3.62 -13.98
CA GLU A 50 6.88 -3.04 -14.76
C GLU A 50 6.88 -1.50 -14.67
N ARG A 51 5.73 -0.87 -14.88
CA ARG A 51 5.59 0.59 -14.82
C ARG A 51 6.02 1.20 -13.49
N PHE A 52 5.74 0.52 -12.38
CA PHE A 52 6.02 1.02 -11.03
C PHE A 52 7.27 0.38 -10.39
N GLN A 53 8.08 -0.35 -11.16
CA GLN A 53 9.21 -1.10 -10.64
C GLN A 53 10.19 -0.25 -9.85
N TYR A 54 10.56 0.93 -10.39
CA TYR A 54 11.48 1.84 -9.73
C TYR A 54 10.90 2.35 -8.40
N ASP A 55 9.65 2.82 -8.41
CA ASP A 55 9.00 3.36 -7.21
C ASP A 55 8.84 2.32 -6.10
N VAL A 56 8.43 1.12 -6.48
CA VAL A 56 8.12 0.05 -5.52
C VAL A 56 9.38 -0.49 -4.86
N MET A 57 10.54 -0.47 -5.53
CA MET A 57 11.78 -1.06 -5.00
C MET A 57 12.72 -0.04 -4.35
N ASN A 58 12.36 1.24 -4.30
CA ASN A 58 13.19 2.29 -3.70
C ASN A 58 13.52 2.03 -2.22
N TYR A 59 12.67 1.30 -1.48
CA TYR A 59 12.93 0.99 -0.07
C TYR A 59 14.19 0.14 0.16
N ILE A 60 14.73 -0.51 -0.87
CA ILE A 60 15.95 -1.34 -0.78
C ILE A 60 17.16 -0.50 -0.36
N GLN A 61 17.11 0.83 -0.54
CA GLN A 61 18.15 1.76 -0.09
C GLN A 61 18.24 1.92 1.44
N PHE A 62 17.20 1.51 2.18
CA PHE A 62 17.20 1.57 3.65
C PHE A 62 17.75 0.29 4.28
N PRO A 63 18.10 0.28 5.58
CA PRO A 63 18.42 -0.94 6.31
C PRO A 63 17.34 -2.03 6.16
N LYS A 64 17.76 -3.29 6.02
CA LYS A 64 16.85 -4.44 5.80
C LYS A 64 15.78 -4.58 6.89
N ASP A 65 16.13 -4.22 8.13
CA ASP A 65 15.21 -4.26 9.27
C ASP A 65 13.99 -3.34 9.10
N HIS A 66 14.11 -2.30 8.26
CA HIS A 66 13.03 -1.36 7.98
C HIS A 66 12.18 -1.73 6.76
N TRP A 67 12.68 -2.60 5.86
CA TRP A 67 12.02 -2.91 4.60
C TRP A 67 10.57 -3.35 4.77
N ARG A 68 10.31 -4.23 5.75
CA ARG A 68 8.94 -4.73 6.01
C ARG A 68 7.98 -3.59 6.38
N ARG A 69 8.45 -2.59 7.13
CA ARG A 69 7.65 -1.45 7.60
C ARG A 69 7.44 -0.43 6.48
N ILE A 70 8.46 -0.17 5.66
CA ILE A 70 8.38 0.79 4.55
C ILE A 70 7.48 0.25 3.43
N ARG A 71 7.58 -1.03 3.09
CA ARG A 71 6.81 -1.60 1.95
C ARG A 71 5.34 -1.88 2.25
N THR A 72 4.92 -1.88 3.52
CA THR A 72 3.52 -2.19 3.87
C THR A 72 2.62 -0.98 3.68
N THR A 73 1.40 -1.21 3.20
CA THR A 73 0.36 -0.18 3.09
C THR A 73 -0.57 -0.15 4.30
N ASN A 74 -0.29 -0.91 5.36
CA ASN A 74 -1.18 -1.07 6.52
C ASN A 74 -1.58 0.26 7.17
N ILE A 75 -0.63 1.18 7.32
CA ILE A 75 -0.88 2.50 7.92
C ILE A 75 -1.89 3.27 7.07
N MET A 76 -1.61 3.40 5.76
CA MET A 76 -2.50 4.08 4.82
C MET A 76 -3.88 3.42 4.73
N GLU A 77 -3.95 2.08 4.67
CA GLU A 77 -5.22 1.35 4.61
C GLU A 77 -6.03 1.51 5.91
N ARG A 78 -5.37 1.54 7.08
CA ARG A 78 -6.02 1.81 8.37
C ARG A 78 -6.58 3.23 8.44
N THR A 79 -5.80 4.23 8.02
CA THR A 79 -6.26 5.63 7.94
C THR A 79 -7.45 5.78 6.99
N ASN A 80 -7.36 5.22 5.77
CA ASN A 80 -8.46 5.25 4.80
C ASN A 80 -9.72 4.56 5.31
N LYS A 81 -9.57 3.43 6.03
CA LYS A 81 -10.68 2.72 6.64
C LYS A 81 -11.36 3.57 7.70
N GLU A 82 -10.60 4.31 8.50
CA GLU A 82 -11.15 5.17 9.55
C GLU A 82 -11.91 6.38 8.98
N VAL A 83 -11.34 7.04 7.97
CA VAL A 83 -12.02 8.10 7.21
C VAL A 83 -13.34 7.58 6.63
N LYS A 84 -13.32 6.41 5.99
CA LYS A 84 -14.53 5.78 5.44
C LYS A 84 -15.55 5.40 6.52
N ARG A 85 -15.10 4.95 7.69
CA ARG A 85 -15.97 4.54 8.80
C ARG A 85 -16.71 5.74 9.38
N ARG A 86 -16.02 6.84 9.68
CA ARG A 86 -16.65 8.03 10.29
C ARG A 86 -17.49 8.82 9.28
N SER A 87 -17.06 8.92 8.02
CA SER A 87 -17.87 9.57 6.97
C SER A 87 -19.15 8.80 6.64
N LYS A 88 -19.16 7.46 6.75
CA LYS A 88 -20.34 6.64 6.46
C LYS A 88 -21.56 7.00 7.32
N VAL A 89 -21.35 7.44 8.57
CA VAL A 89 -22.45 7.82 9.48
C VAL A 89 -23.14 9.10 9.04
N VAL A 90 -22.39 10.01 8.39
CA VAL A 90 -22.93 11.29 7.91
C VAL A 90 -23.84 11.11 6.69
N GLY A 91 -23.54 10.12 5.83
CA GLY A 91 -24.32 9.81 4.63
C GLY A 91 -24.08 10.81 3.50
N ALA A 92 -24.50 12.07 3.67
CA ALA A 92 -24.31 13.15 2.70
C ALA A 92 -23.81 14.43 3.40
N PHE A 93 -22.81 15.09 2.83
CA PHE A 93 -22.27 16.35 3.35
C PHE A 93 -22.96 17.54 2.65
N PRO A 94 -23.22 18.64 3.37
CA PRO A 94 -23.87 19.82 2.80
C PRO A 94 -22.94 20.66 1.91
N ASN A 95 -21.63 20.55 2.07
CA ASN A 95 -20.59 21.19 1.24
C ASN A 95 -19.22 20.53 1.47
N ASP A 96 -18.25 20.92 0.63
CA ASP A 96 -16.87 20.41 0.65
C ASP A 96 -16.13 20.77 1.95
N GLU A 97 -16.41 21.94 2.51
CA GLU A 97 -15.81 22.38 3.77
C GLU A 97 -16.25 21.50 4.94
N SER A 98 -17.48 20.97 4.91
CA SER A 98 -17.99 20.09 5.96
C SER A 98 -17.32 18.72 5.94
N VAL A 99 -17.08 18.15 4.75
CA VAL A 99 -16.31 16.90 4.65
C VAL A 99 -14.84 17.14 5.03
N LEU A 100 -14.27 18.27 4.61
CA LEU A 100 -12.89 18.62 4.95
C LEU A 100 -12.71 18.73 6.48
N ARG A 101 -13.63 19.40 7.19
CA ARG A 101 -13.59 19.49 8.66
C ARG A 101 -13.57 18.11 9.33
N LEU A 102 -14.42 17.19 8.88
CA LEU A 102 -14.44 15.83 9.43
C LEU A 102 -13.12 15.10 9.16
N VAL A 103 -12.65 15.10 7.91
CA VAL A 103 -11.42 14.39 7.53
C VAL A 103 -10.22 14.96 8.28
N VAL A 104 -10.09 16.28 8.36
CA VAL A 104 -8.99 16.94 9.09
C VAL A 104 -9.03 16.58 10.57
N SER A 105 -10.20 16.62 11.21
CA SER A 105 -10.34 16.20 12.61
C SER A 105 -9.88 14.75 12.83
N ILE A 106 -10.25 13.81 11.95
CA ILE A 106 -9.78 12.42 12.02
C ILE A 106 -8.26 12.33 11.89
N LEU A 107 -7.68 13.08 10.97
CA LEU A 107 -6.23 13.06 10.75
C LEU A 107 -5.46 13.67 11.92
N ILE A 108 -6.01 14.68 12.59
CA ILE A 108 -5.45 15.25 13.83
C ILE A 108 -5.41 14.18 14.93
N ASP A 109 -6.53 13.49 15.19
CA ASP A 109 -6.59 12.42 16.20
C ASP A 109 -5.54 11.31 15.92
N ILE A 110 -5.42 10.89 14.66
CA ILE A 110 -4.46 9.85 14.24
C ILE A 110 -3.02 10.36 14.41
N ASN A 111 -2.76 11.61 14.07
CA ASN A 111 -1.44 12.21 14.22
C ASN A 111 -1.02 12.30 15.69
N GLU A 112 -1.93 12.66 16.59
CA GLU A 112 -1.68 12.64 18.03
C GLU A 112 -1.34 11.23 18.54
N GLU A 113 -2.07 10.20 18.08
CA GLU A 113 -1.76 8.79 18.41
C GLU A 113 -0.35 8.40 17.92
N TRP A 114 0.06 8.86 16.73
CA TRP A 114 1.38 8.52 16.17
C TRP A 114 2.54 9.24 16.85
N ILE A 115 2.33 10.48 17.27
CA ILE A 115 3.34 11.26 18.01
C ILE A 115 3.53 10.71 19.42
N THR A 116 2.44 10.28 20.07
CA THR A 116 2.46 9.79 21.46
C THR A 116 2.72 8.28 21.57
N GLY A 117 2.48 7.53 20.50
CA GLY A 117 2.61 6.08 20.46
C GLY A 117 4.04 5.56 20.27
N ASN A 118 4.14 4.27 19.94
CA ASN A 118 5.42 3.59 19.77
C ASN A 118 6.17 4.08 18.52
N LYS A 119 7.49 4.28 18.64
CA LYS A 119 8.36 4.58 17.49
C LYS A 119 8.71 3.30 16.74
N TYR A 120 8.34 3.25 15.46
CA TYR A 120 8.51 2.06 14.61
C TYR A 120 9.68 2.15 13.62
N LEU A 121 10.42 3.24 13.55
CA LEU A 121 11.62 3.33 12.74
C LEU A 121 12.67 4.06 13.57
N ILE A 122 13.79 3.38 13.83
CA ILE A 122 14.95 3.97 14.47
C ILE A 122 15.96 4.11 13.34
N MET A 123 16.06 5.32 12.81
CA MET A 123 17.11 5.65 11.86
C MET A 123 18.34 5.98 12.72
N GLU A 124 19.27 5.03 12.86
CA GLU A 124 20.59 5.36 13.40
C GLU A 124 21.23 6.40 12.45
N GLN A 125 21.80 7.47 13.03
CA GLN A 125 22.49 8.54 12.30
C GLN A 125 23.91 8.13 11.96
#